data_AF-A0A7W9HME6-F1
#
_entry.id   AF-A0A7W9HME6-F1
#
_cell.length_a   1.000
_cell.length_b   1.000
_cell.length_c   1.000
_cell.angle_alpha   90.00
_cell.angle_beta   90.00
_cell.angle_gamma   90.00
#
_symmetry.space_group_name_H-M   'P 1'
#
loop_
_entity.id
_entity.type
_entity.pdbx_description
1 polymer ?
#
loop_
_entity_poly.entity_id
_entity_poly.type
_entity_poly.pdbx_seq_one_letter_code
_entity_poly.pdbx_strand_id
1 'polypeptide(L)'
;MELHEEQAEHVGPEFDLARQACGAAIRETPALHYLAHYSSGVFDFGIDALGDQPPPPDGLPGGTRREELKRLGRHLTFQVATLDRTLQEVRTGRVIRTVVHTEEGALFCDSVVPTEHVVGLVLDHTGAGPLFGHPAVDEADRAVAGLATRLRGQLSLGSLNPGGWESAEDVVALPVDEEAQPHVSVGDGPLVSCMEAVRATDLHLVAHVVDAEVRAMVDCLGDPSLAPFFRQITVDARRRFYHGFVQELGALATKLNRAVSPVVGGLVERLVLDVEMGAIYYYRLRAGEYLVGVTIDQARVRAADDRMSALAEELTPTGP
;
A
#
# COMPACT_ATOMS: atom_id res chain seq x y z
N MET A 1 -28.85 -0.64 -1.71
CA MET A 1 -27.81 -0.70 -0.69
C MET A 1 -28.17 0.32 0.37
N GLU A 2 -28.54 -0.13 1.56
CA GLU A 2 -28.79 0.77 2.69
C GLU A 2 -27.43 1.14 3.28
N LEU A 3 -27.17 2.44 3.41
CA LEU A 3 -25.92 2.93 3.97
C LEU A 3 -26.11 3.24 5.44
N HIS A 4 -25.13 2.86 6.23
CA HIS A 4 -25.01 3.29 7.61
C HIS A 4 -23.97 4.41 7.69
N GLU A 5 -24.33 5.51 8.34
CA GLU A 5 -23.41 6.61 8.63
C GLU A 5 -23.24 6.75 10.15
N GLU A 6 -21.99 6.90 10.57
CA GLU A 6 -21.63 7.19 11.95
C GLU A 6 -20.66 8.37 12.00
N GLN A 7 -20.81 9.22 13.03
CA GLN A 7 -19.92 10.35 13.30
C GLN A 7 -19.54 10.39 14.79
N ALA A 8 -18.34 10.86 15.08
CA ALA A 8 -17.90 11.17 16.42
C ALA A 8 -18.52 12.50 16.92
N GLU A 9 -18.57 12.67 18.24
CA GLU A 9 -19.20 13.83 18.89
C GLU A 9 -18.53 15.16 18.53
N HIS A 10 -17.23 15.16 18.23
CA HIS A 10 -16.47 16.37 17.91
C HIS A 10 -16.62 16.84 16.45
N VAL A 11 -17.30 16.06 15.61
CA VAL A 11 -17.47 16.40 14.18
C VAL A 11 -18.48 17.52 14.01
N GLY A 12 -18.01 18.66 13.51
CA GLY A 12 -18.83 19.81 13.14
C GLY A 12 -19.13 19.91 11.63
N PRO A 13 -19.86 20.96 11.21
CA PRO A 13 -20.23 21.21 9.81
C PRO A 13 -19.05 21.35 8.84
N GLU A 14 -17.87 21.67 9.34
CA GLU A 14 -16.63 21.74 8.56
C GLU A 14 -16.28 20.41 7.85
N PHE A 15 -16.80 19.28 8.33
CA PHE A 15 -16.63 17.97 7.70
C PHE A 15 -17.72 17.61 6.68
N ASP A 16 -18.75 18.42 6.50
CA ASP A 16 -19.91 18.08 5.66
C ASP A 16 -19.52 17.77 4.21
N LEU A 17 -18.59 18.54 3.64
CA LEU A 17 -18.10 18.30 2.28
C LEU A 17 -17.33 16.97 2.18
N ALA A 18 -16.51 16.65 3.18
CA ALA A 18 -15.77 15.40 3.22
C ALA A 18 -16.72 14.20 3.37
N ARG A 19 -17.71 14.32 4.27
CA ARG A 19 -18.76 13.31 4.45
C ARG A 19 -19.55 13.06 3.18
N GLN A 20 -20.00 14.12 2.50
CA GLN A 20 -20.73 14.01 1.25
C GLN A 20 -19.88 13.33 0.17
N ALA A 21 -18.60 13.66 0.08
CA ALA A 21 -17.66 13.04 -0.86
C ALA A 21 -17.47 11.55 -0.55
N CYS A 22 -17.27 11.16 0.71
CA CYS A 22 -17.19 9.77 1.13
C CYS A 22 -18.49 9.01 0.81
N GLY A 23 -19.65 9.63 1.10
CA GLY A 23 -20.95 9.03 0.84
C GLY A 23 -21.23 8.87 -0.66
N ALA A 24 -20.69 9.74 -1.51
CA ALA A 24 -20.74 9.57 -2.96
C ALA A 24 -19.84 8.42 -3.41
N ALA A 25 -18.59 8.37 -2.93
CA ALA A 25 -17.62 7.33 -3.30
C ALA A 25 -18.13 5.91 -3.02
N ILE A 26 -18.72 5.66 -1.85
CA ILE A 26 -19.27 4.34 -1.51
C ILE A 26 -20.52 3.98 -2.33
N ARG A 27 -21.31 4.97 -2.76
CA ARG A 27 -22.47 4.73 -3.65
C ARG A 27 -22.06 4.42 -5.08
N GLU A 28 -21.00 5.08 -5.53
CA GLU A 28 -20.46 4.93 -6.89
C GLU A 28 -19.61 3.67 -7.04
N THR A 29 -19.13 3.08 -5.93
CA THR A 29 -18.19 1.94 -5.93
C THR A 29 -18.75 0.77 -5.11
N PRO A 30 -19.53 -0.14 -5.72
CA PRO A 30 -20.15 -1.27 -5.00
C PRO A 30 -19.16 -2.22 -4.30
N ALA A 31 -17.91 -2.26 -4.77
CA ALA A 31 -16.85 -3.06 -4.16
C ALA A 31 -16.39 -2.53 -2.78
N LEU A 32 -16.61 -1.23 -2.52
CA LEU A 32 -16.19 -0.59 -1.28
C LEU A 32 -17.25 -0.80 -0.20
N HIS A 33 -16.89 -1.57 0.83
CA HIS A 33 -17.82 -1.98 1.88
C HIS A 33 -17.85 -1.01 3.07
N TYR A 34 -16.74 -0.32 3.32
CA TYR A 34 -16.58 0.62 4.41
C TYR A 34 -15.59 1.73 4.01
N LEU A 35 -15.86 2.94 4.46
CA LEU A 35 -15.03 4.11 4.24
C LEU A 35 -15.08 5.01 5.47
N ALA A 36 -13.94 5.44 5.98
CA ALA A 36 -13.88 6.32 7.14
C ALA A 36 -12.80 7.39 7.04
N HIS A 37 -13.04 8.50 7.71
CA HIS A 37 -12.13 9.62 7.82
C HIS A 37 -11.50 9.66 9.21
N TYR A 38 -10.20 9.92 9.25
CA TYR A 38 -9.42 10.02 10.48
C TYR A 38 -8.53 11.26 10.47
N SER A 39 -8.57 12.01 11.57
CA SER A 39 -7.69 13.16 11.82
C SER A 39 -6.79 12.87 13.01
N SER A 40 -5.48 12.96 12.82
CA SER A 40 -4.49 12.68 13.89
C SER A 40 -4.67 11.32 14.57
N GLY A 41 -5.12 10.31 13.83
CA GLY A 41 -5.39 8.96 14.34
C GLY A 41 -6.67 8.85 15.20
N VAL A 42 -7.52 9.88 15.18
CA VAL A 42 -8.85 9.89 15.80
C VAL A 42 -9.88 9.66 14.71
N PHE A 43 -10.86 8.81 14.98
CA PHE A 43 -12.00 8.58 14.07
C PHE A 43 -12.89 9.82 14.05
N ASP A 44 -13.17 10.36 12.86
CA ASP A 44 -14.11 11.47 12.70
C ASP A 44 -15.48 10.92 12.31
N PHE A 45 -15.58 10.24 11.17
CA PHE A 45 -16.81 9.64 10.68
C PHE A 45 -16.55 8.44 9.79
N GLY A 46 -17.58 7.62 9.58
CA GLY A 46 -17.53 6.41 8.76
C GLY A 46 -18.86 6.16 8.06
N ILE A 47 -18.78 5.56 6.88
CA ILE A 47 -19.91 5.21 6.03
C ILE A 47 -19.69 3.77 5.57
N ASP A 48 -20.72 2.93 5.68
CA ASP A 48 -20.62 1.52 5.32
C ASP A 48 -21.87 0.97 4.66
N ALA A 49 -21.67 -0.11 3.91
CA ALA A 49 -22.68 -0.87 3.21
C ALA A 49 -22.79 -2.31 3.73
N LEU A 50 -22.43 -2.55 5.00
CA LEU A 50 -22.31 -3.89 5.58
C LEU A 50 -23.66 -4.50 5.98
N GLY A 51 -24.69 -3.66 6.14
CA GLY A 51 -25.95 -4.06 6.78
C GLY A 51 -25.79 -4.39 8.26
N ASP A 52 -26.79 -5.03 8.85
CA ASP A 52 -26.74 -5.55 10.22
C ASP A 52 -26.20 -6.99 10.22
N GLN A 53 -24.88 -7.11 10.13
CA GLN A 53 -24.22 -8.40 10.23
C GLN A 53 -23.94 -8.75 11.70
N PRO A 54 -24.08 -10.04 12.08
CA PRO A 54 -23.64 -10.50 13.39
C PRO A 54 -22.13 -10.28 13.55
N PRO A 55 -21.63 -10.07 14.79
CA PRO A 55 -20.21 -9.90 15.04
C PRO A 55 -19.43 -11.13 14.53
N PRO A 56 -18.19 -10.94 14.04
CA PRO A 56 -17.36 -12.05 13.60
C PRO A 56 -17.14 -13.06 14.74
N PRO A 57 -16.98 -14.36 14.43
CA PRO A 57 -16.86 -15.42 15.44
C PRO A 57 -15.68 -15.22 16.42
N ASP A 58 -14.63 -14.53 15.98
CA ASP A 58 -13.45 -14.17 16.79
C ASP A 58 -13.49 -12.72 17.33
N GLY A 59 -14.64 -12.04 17.21
CA GLY A 59 -14.84 -10.69 17.72
C GLY A 59 -14.81 -10.61 19.23
N LEU A 60 -14.43 -9.45 19.77
CA LEU A 60 -14.49 -9.23 21.22
C LEU A 60 -15.92 -9.40 21.75
N PRO A 61 -16.13 -10.02 22.92
CA PRO A 61 -17.46 -10.22 23.49
C PRO A 61 -18.21 -8.89 23.63
N GLY A 62 -19.36 -8.78 22.96
CA GLY A 62 -20.22 -7.58 22.99
C GLY A 62 -19.79 -6.44 22.07
N GLY A 63 -18.71 -6.60 21.30
CA GLY A 63 -18.29 -5.63 20.29
C GLY A 63 -19.03 -5.79 18.97
N THR A 64 -19.24 -4.68 18.25
CA THR A 64 -19.81 -4.70 16.89
C THR A 64 -18.70 -4.74 15.84
N ARG A 65 -18.99 -5.24 14.63
CA ARG A 65 -18.05 -5.20 13.49
C ARG A 65 -17.57 -3.78 13.20
N ARG A 66 -18.45 -2.78 13.35
CA ARG A 66 -18.14 -1.35 13.17
C ARG A 66 -17.13 -0.82 14.18
N GLU A 67 -17.16 -1.28 15.43
CA GLU A 67 -16.16 -0.91 16.43
C GLU A 67 -14.77 -1.50 16.13
N GLU A 68 -14.72 -2.74 15.64
CA GLU A 68 -13.47 -3.35 15.20
C GLU A 68 -12.89 -2.64 13.97
N LEU A 69 -13.74 -2.23 13.02
CA LEU A 69 -13.33 -1.41 11.87
C LEU A 69 -12.72 -0.07 12.28
N LYS A 70 -13.34 0.62 13.24
CA LYS A 70 -12.78 1.87 13.78
C LYS A 70 -11.42 1.64 14.43
N ARG A 71 -11.30 0.59 15.23
CA ARG A 71 -10.05 0.20 15.90
C ARG A 71 -8.96 -0.12 14.88
N LEU A 72 -9.29 -0.85 13.83
CA LEU A 72 -8.40 -1.17 12.73
C LEU A 72 -7.90 0.09 12.02
N GLY A 73 -8.79 1.02 11.65
CA GLY A 73 -8.37 2.27 11.00
C GLY A 73 -7.46 3.14 11.89
N ARG A 74 -7.75 3.22 13.19
CA ARG A 74 -6.86 3.90 14.17
C ARG A 74 -5.49 3.22 14.28
N HIS A 75 -5.47 1.89 14.30
CA HIS A 75 -4.22 1.13 14.34
C HIS A 75 -3.40 1.34 13.07
N LEU A 76 -4.05 1.27 11.90
CA LEU A 76 -3.41 1.46 10.61
C LEU A 76 -2.79 2.84 10.47
N THR A 77 -3.56 3.90 10.74
CA THR A 77 -3.07 5.29 10.70
C THR A 77 -1.87 5.52 11.64
N PHE A 78 -1.84 4.86 12.81
CA PHE A 78 -0.68 4.88 13.70
C PHE A 78 0.55 4.14 13.11
N GLN A 79 0.35 2.97 12.49
CA GLN A 79 1.44 2.24 11.82
C GLN A 79 1.99 3.06 10.65
N VAL A 80 1.11 3.64 9.82
CA VAL A 80 1.48 4.52 8.69
C VAL A 80 2.32 5.70 9.17
N ALA A 81 1.92 6.38 10.24
CA ALA A 81 2.70 7.48 10.81
C ALA A 81 4.08 7.03 11.33
N THR A 82 4.22 5.77 11.76
CA THR A 82 5.50 5.22 12.20
C THR A 82 6.40 4.89 11.02
N LEU A 83 5.83 4.28 9.97
CA LEU A 83 6.54 3.98 8.72
C LEU A 83 7.00 5.25 8.01
N ASP A 84 6.14 6.27 7.98
CA ASP A 84 6.47 7.58 7.42
C ASP A 84 7.75 8.13 8.05
N ARG A 85 7.86 8.12 9.39
CA ARG A 85 9.07 8.59 10.09
C ARG A 85 10.32 7.79 9.72
N THR A 86 10.21 6.47 9.59
CA THR A 86 11.33 5.61 9.17
C THR A 86 11.76 5.94 7.73
N LEU A 87 10.82 6.14 6.82
CA LEU A 87 11.09 6.42 5.40
C LEU A 87 11.61 7.85 5.16
N GLN A 88 11.35 8.80 6.07
CA GLN A 88 11.95 10.13 6.01
C GLN A 88 13.50 10.10 6.05
N GLU A 89 14.11 9.07 6.63
CA GLU A 89 15.56 8.93 6.70
C GLU A 89 16.20 8.87 5.32
N VAL A 90 15.50 8.26 4.36
CA VAL A 90 16.04 8.14 3.01
C VAL A 90 15.65 9.25 2.07
N ARG A 91 14.79 10.21 2.44
CA ARG A 91 14.33 11.27 1.52
C ARG A 91 13.56 10.68 0.33
N THR A 92 12.53 9.87 0.62
CA THR A 92 11.50 9.46 -0.36
C THR A 92 10.27 10.37 -0.33
N GLY A 93 10.26 11.40 0.51
CA GLY A 93 9.04 12.13 0.85
C GLY A 93 8.15 11.32 1.80
N ARG A 94 6.92 11.78 2.00
CA ARG A 94 5.97 11.19 2.96
C ARG A 94 5.28 9.94 2.43
N VAL A 95 4.80 9.07 3.32
CA VAL A 95 3.84 8.02 2.95
C VAL A 95 2.51 8.67 2.62
N ILE A 96 2.03 8.44 1.40
CA ILE A 96 0.81 9.04 0.85
C ILE A 96 -0.33 8.03 0.73
N ARG A 97 -0.02 6.74 0.60
CA ARG A 97 -1.00 5.66 0.51
C ARG A 97 -0.42 4.35 1.06
N THR A 98 -1.26 3.57 1.70
CA THR A 98 -0.93 2.22 2.15
C THR A 98 -2.01 1.25 1.73
N VAL A 99 -1.60 0.15 1.12
CA VAL A 99 -2.50 -0.93 0.71
C VAL A 99 -2.13 -2.20 1.43
N VAL A 100 -3.10 -2.88 2.03
CA VAL A 100 -2.93 -4.20 2.62
C VAL A 100 -3.92 -5.14 1.96
N HIS A 101 -3.43 -6.13 1.22
CA HIS A 101 -4.24 -7.23 0.71
C HIS A 101 -4.06 -8.44 1.61
N THR A 102 -5.17 -9.07 1.97
CA THR A 102 -5.19 -10.39 2.59
C THR A 102 -5.77 -11.40 1.61
N GLU A 103 -5.82 -12.67 2.00
CA GLU A 103 -6.50 -13.74 1.24
C GLU A 103 -8.02 -13.52 1.10
N GLU A 104 -8.63 -12.65 1.93
CA GLU A 104 -10.09 -12.52 2.03
C GLU A 104 -10.62 -11.10 1.74
N GLY A 105 -9.73 -10.10 1.66
CA GLY A 105 -10.11 -8.73 1.36
C GLY A 105 -8.92 -7.76 1.25
N ALA A 106 -9.23 -6.47 1.22
CA ALA A 106 -8.23 -5.41 1.06
C ALA A 106 -8.58 -4.16 1.88
N LEU A 107 -7.54 -3.48 2.36
CA LEU A 107 -7.62 -2.26 3.13
C LEU A 107 -6.73 -1.19 2.50
N PHE A 108 -7.26 0.01 2.37
CA PHE A 108 -6.58 1.17 1.78
C PHE A 108 -6.53 2.29 2.81
N CYS A 109 -5.43 3.03 2.87
CA CYS A 109 -5.27 4.19 3.73
C CYS A 109 -4.52 5.27 2.98
N ASP A 110 -5.24 6.29 2.55
CA ASP A 110 -4.75 7.37 1.71
C ASP A 110 -4.69 8.67 2.51
N SER A 111 -3.56 9.37 2.42
CA SER A 111 -3.37 10.66 3.06
C SER A 111 -4.02 11.76 2.22
N VAL A 112 -4.91 12.53 2.86
CA VAL A 112 -5.44 13.77 2.28
C VAL A 112 -4.40 14.86 2.51
N VAL A 113 -4.08 15.15 3.75
CA VAL A 113 -3.01 16.04 4.17
C VAL A 113 -2.26 15.38 5.33
N PRO A 114 -1.13 15.94 5.80
CA PRO A 114 -0.50 15.41 6.98
C PRO A 114 -1.50 15.20 8.11
N THR A 115 -1.51 14.00 8.69
CA THR A 115 -2.41 13.56 9.78
C THR A 115 -3.86 13.28 9.40
N GLU A 116 -4.33 13.65 8.21
CA GLU A 116 -5.68 13.34 7.73
C GLU A 116 -5.65 12.19 6.73
N HIS A 117 -6.47 11.17 7.00
CA HIS A 117 -6.48 9.94 6.21
C HIS A 117 -7.91 9.50 5.91
N VAL A 118 -8.08 8.93 4.73
CA VAL A 118 -9.27 8.18 4.36
C VAL A 118 -8.88 6.70 4.35
N VAL A 119 -9.66 5.89 5.08
CA VAL A 119 -9.46 4.44 5.17
C VAL A 119 -10.64 3.74 4.50
N GLY A 120 -10.37 3.00 3.43
CA GLY A 120 -11.36 2.22 2.69
C GLY A 120 -11.14 0.73 2.89
N LEU A 121 -12.21 -0.06 2.85
CA LEU A 121 -12.16 -1.51 3.02
C LEU A 121 -13.03 -2.26 2.01
N VAL A 122 -12.50 -3.37 1.56
CA VAL A 122 -13.12 -4.37 0.70
C VAL A 122 -13.12 -5.72 1.45
N LEU A 123 -14.27 -6.40 1.50
CA LEU A 123 -14.48 -7.64 2.23
C LEU A 123 -15.01 -8.75 1.32
N ASP A 124 -14.84 -10.00 1.78
CA ASP A 124 -15.47 -11.22 1.27
C ASP A 124 -15.28 -11.44 -0.24
N HIS A 125 -14.02 -11.68 -0.61
CA HIS A 125 -13.65 -12.09 -1.97
C HIS A 125 -13.19 -13.55 -2.00
N THR A 126 -13.67 -14.33 -1.02
CA THR A 126 -13.29 -15.73 -0.83
C THR A 126 -13.59 -16.55 -2.09
N GLY A 127 -12.56 -17.20 -2.63
CA GLY A 127 -12.68 -18.08 -3.80
C GLY A 127 -12.60 -17.41 -5.18
N ALA A 128 -12.29 -16.11 -5.28
CA ALA A 128 -12.14 -15.40 -6.55
C ALA A 128 -10.75 -15.53 -7.22
N GLY A 129 -9.84 -16.32 -6.65
CA GLY A 129 -8.43 -16.36 -7.06
C GLY A 129 -7.57 -15.39 -6.24
N PRO A 130 -6.28 -15.19 -6.58
CA PRO A 130 -5.44 -14.21 -5.90
C PRO A 130 -6.08 -12.82 -5.98
N LEU A 131 -6.14 -12.11 -4.84
CA LEU A 131 -6.78 -10.79 -4.77
C LEU A 131 -5.96 -9.67 -5.43
N PHE A 132 -4.69 -9.95 -5.75
CA PHE A 132 -3.90 -9.08 -6.59
C PHE A 132 -4.47 -9.01 -8.00
N GLY A 133 -4.75 -7.80 -8.49
CA GLY A 133 -5.38 -7.59 -9.81
C GLY A 133 -6.86 -7.97 -9.87
N HIS A 134 -7.51 -8.27 -8.73
CA HIS A 134 -8.95 -8.50 -8.72
C HIS A 134 -9.67 -7.19 -9.06
N PRO A 135 -10.54 -7.15 -10.09
CA PRO A 135 -11.11 -5.90 -10.59
C PRO A 135 -11.84 -5.06 -9.53
N ALA A 136 -12.52 -5.72 -8.58
CA ALA A 136 -13.22 -5.02 -7.49
C ALA A 136 -12.26 -4.35 -6.48
N VAL A 137 -11.08 -4.94 -6.25
CA VAL A 137 -10.07 -4.37 -5.36
C VAL A 137 -9.42 -3.16 -6.04
N ASP A 138 -9.08 -3.28 -7.33
CA ASP A 138 -8.56 -2.18 -8.14
C ASP A 138 -9.55 -1.01 -8.25
N GLU A 139 -10.84 -1.33 -8.46
CA GLU A 139 -11.91 -0.33 -8.51
C GLU A 139 -12.03 0.43 -7.18
N ALA A 140 -12.04 -0.29 -6.06
CA ALA A 140 -12.11 0.32 -4.74
C ALA A 140 -10.86 1.14 -4.39
N ASP A 141 -9.68 0.65 -4.72
CA ASP A 141 -8.42 1.38 -4.53
C ASP A 141 -8.40 2.70 -5.31
N ARG A 142 -8.77 2.66 -6.60
CA ARG A 142 -8.90 3.87 -7.43
C ARG A 142 -9.95 4.83 -6.87
N ALA A 143 -11.05 4.31 -6.34
CA ALA A 143 -12.09 5.14 -5.73
C ALA A 143 -11.58 5.87 -4.48
N VAL A 144 -10.83 5.17 -3.61
CA VAL A 144 -10.22 5.78 -2.41
C VAL A 144 -9.14 6.80 -2.78
N ALA A 145 -8.26 6.48 -3.74
CA ALA A 145 -7.25 7.41 -4.24
C ALA A 145 -7.86 8.67 -4.90
N GLY A 146 -8.92 8.48 -5.70
CA GLY A 146 -9.67 9.57 -6.32
C GLY A 146 -10.40 10.43 -5.29
N LEU A 147 -10.92 9.82 -4.22
CA LEU A 147 -11.51 10.54 -3.09
C LEU A 147 -10.46 11.37 -2.35
N ALA A 148 -9.32 10.79 -1.99
CA ALA A 148 -8.24 11.53 -1.32
C ALA A 148 -7.78 12.74 -2.15
N THR A 149 -7.63 12.56 -3.46
CA THR A 149 -7.31 13.65 -4.40
C THR A 149 -8.39 14.72 -4.44
N ARG A 150 -9.67 14.33 -4.42
CA ARG A 150 -10.79 15.28 -4.39
C ARG A 150 -10.81 16.11 -3.10
N LEU A 151 -10.58 15.47 -1.95
CA LEU A 151 -10.52 16.16 -0.65
C LEU A 151 -9.33 17.13 -0.60
N ARG A 152 -8.17 16.75 -1.16
CA ARG A 152 -7.02 17.65 -1.35
C ARG A 152 -7.36 18.86 -2.21
N GLY A 153 -8.10 18.65 -3.30
CA GLY A 153 -8.57 19.72 -4.18
C GLY A 153 -9.46 20.73 -3.46
N GLN A 154 -10.26 20.33 -2.48
CA GLN A 154 -11.05 21.24 -1.65
C GLN A 154 -10.16 22.19 -0.82
N LEU A 155 -8.94 21.76 -0.48
CA LEU A 155 -7.92 22.55 0.19
C LEU A 155 -6.99 23.29 -0.79
N SER A 156 -7.32 23.32 -2.09
CA SER A 156 -6.48 23.89 -3.16
C SER A 156 -5.11 23.23 -3.30
N LEU A 157 -5.00 21.96 -2.91
CA LEU A 157 -3.79 21.15 -3.08
C LEU A 157 -3.92 20.27 -4.33
N GLY A 158 -2.80 20.02 -5.01
CA GLY A 158 -2.72 19.11 -6.15
C GLY A 158 -2.74 17.64 -5.73
N SER A 159 -2.95 16.75 -6.70
CA SER A 159 -2.85 15.30 -6.49
C SER A 159 -1.44 14.90 -6.05
N LEU A 160 -1.37 13.84 -5.25
CA LEU A 160 -0.13 13.12 -4.96
C LEU A 160 0.05 11.91 -5.88
N ASN A 161 -0.89 11.69 -6.80
CA ASN A 161 -0.97 10.53 -7.68
C ASN A 161 -0.84 9.19 -6.90
N PRO A 162 -1.70 8.93 -5.87
CA PRO A 162 -1.65 7.67 -5.13
C PRO A 162 -1.90 6.49 -6.08
N GLY A 163 -1.05 5.47 -6.00
CA GLY A 163 -1.10 4.29 -6.86
C GLY A 163 -0.56 4.50 -8.28
N GLY A 164 -0.13 5.71 -8.63
CA GLY A 164 0.36 5.99 -9.99
C GLY A 164 -0.75 6.06 -11.04
N TRP A 165 -2.02 6.14 -10.64
CA TRP A 165 -3.17 6.01 -11.55
C TRP A 165 -3.29 7.14 -12.57
N GLU A 166 -2.92 8.37 -12.19
CA GLU A 166 -3.10 9.56 -13.05
C GLU A 166 -2.03 9.66 -14.14
N SER A 167 -0.84 9.13 -13.89
CA SER A 167 0.28 9.19 -14.83
C SER A 167 0.46 7.93 -15.66
N ALA A 168 -0.33 6.87 -15.41
CA ALA A 168 -0.16 5.57 -16.06
C ALA A 168 -0.19 5.61 -17.60
N GLU A 169 -0.90 6.57 -18.19
CA GLU A 169 -1.02 6.72 -19.65
C GLU A 169 0.03 7.68 -20.26
N ASP A 170 0.53 8.64 -19.47
CA ASP A 170 1.38 9.75 -19.94
C ASP A 170 2.81 9.68 -19.38
N VAL A 171 3.34 8.46 -19.22
CA VAL A 171 4.67 8.25 -18.66
C VAL A 171 5.76 8.64 -19.67
N VAL A 172 6.54 9.68 -19.34
CA VAL A 172 7.69 10.09 -20.16
C VAL A 172 8.80 9.04 -20.06
N ALA A 173 9.25 8.54 -21.22
CA ALA A 173 10.36 7.58 -21.28
C ALA A 173 11.65 8.20 -20.69
N LEU A 174 12.29 7.45 -19.79
CA LEU A 174 13.60 7.81 -19.27
C LEU A 174 14.68 7.40 -20.30
N PRO A 175 15.72 8.22 -20.49
CA PRO A 175 16.85 7.87 -21.35
C PRO A 175 17.76 6.87 -20.62
N VAL A 176 17.32 5.62 -20.55
CA VAL A 176 18.02 4.53 -19.86
C VAL A 176 19.23 4.05 -20.65
N ASP A 177 20.25 3.57 -19.95
CA ASP A 177 21.38 2.88 -20.55
C ASP A 177 21.04 1.38 -20.64
N GLU A 178 20.71 0.90 -21.84
CA GLU A 178 20.35 -0.50 -22.07
C GLU A 178 21.50 -1.48 -21.77
N GLU A 179 22.75 -0.99 -21.71
CA GLU A 179 23.93 -1.80 -21.39
C GLU A 179 24.25 -1.83 -19.88
N ALA A 180 23.59 -1.01 -19.07
CA ALA A 180 23.85 -0.93 -17.64
C ALA A 180 23.47 -2.25 -16.94
N GLN A 181 24.47 -2.88 -16.31
CA GLN A 181 24.25 -4.11 -15.54
C GLN A 181 23.65 -3.79 -14.16
N PRO A 182 22.66 -4.56 -13.70
CA PRO A 182 22.16 -4.44 -12.34
C PRO A 182 23.28 -4.66 -11.31
N HIS A 183 23.22 -3.90 -10.23
CA HIS A 183 24.10 -4.05 -9.08
C HIS A 183 23.55 -5.14 -8.15
N VAL A 184 24.39 -6.10 -7.78
CA VAL A 184 24.05 -7.17 -6.83
C VAL A 184 24.69 -6.86 -5.48
N SER A 185 23.86 -6.61 -4.46
CA SER A 185 24.31 -6.40 -3.07
C SER A 185 24.46 -7.73 -2.31
N VAL A 186 23.55 -8.68 -2.56
CA VAL A 186 23.55 -10.04 -1.99
C VAL A 186 23.09 -11.00 -3.07
N GLY A 187 23.70 -12.19 -3.17
CA GLY A 187 23.40 -13.13 -4.25
C GLY A 187 23.40 -14.59 -3.82
N ASP A 188 22.21 -15.10 -3.53
CA ASP A 188 21.79 -16.51 -3.39
C ASP A 188 20.33 -16.62 -3.86
N GLY A 189 19.72 -17.81 -3.86
CA GLY A 189 18.29 -17.97 -4.12
C GLY A 189 17.87 -17.59 -5.55
N PRO A 190 16.74 -16.87 -5.77
CA PRO A 190 16.21 -16.55 -7.10
C PRO A 190 16.91 -15.35 -7.76
N LEU A 191 18.24 -15.26 -7.64
CA LEU A 191 19.03 -14.11 -8.10
C LEU A 191 18.78 -13.77 -9.59
N VAL A 192 18.69 -14.79 -10.45
CA VAL A 192 18.46 -14.60 -11.89
C VAL A 192 17.13 -13.91 -12.16
N SER A 193 16.02 -14.41 -11.60
CA SER A 193 14.70 -13.79 -11.75
C SER A 193 14.68 -12.36 -11.18
N CYS A 194 15.36 -12.12 -10.05
CA CYS A 194 15.51 -10.77 -9.49
C CYS A 194 16.28 -9.82 -10.43
N MET A 195 17.33 -10.31 -11.09
CA MET A 195 18.11 -9.51 -12.06
C MET A 195 17.29 -9.17 -13.31
N GLU A 196 16.48 -10.10 -13.80
CA GLU A 196 15.62 -9.89 -14.97
C GLU A 196 14.45 -8.93 -14.68
N ALA A 197 14.01 -8.87 -13.43
CA ALA A 197 12.95 -7.99 -12.98
C ALA A 197 13.41 -6.53 -12.79
N VAL A 198 14.65 -6.27 -12.35
CA VAL A 198 15.08 -4.88 -12.08
C VAL A 198 15.32 -4.10 -13.37
N ARG A 199 14.74 -2.89 -13.46
CA ARG A 199 14.87 -1.96 -14.59
C ARG A 199 14.85 -0.51 -14.14
N ALA A 200 15.66 0.32 -14.80
CA ALA A 200 15.68 1.77 -14.56
C ALA A 200 14.38 2.49 -14.98
N THR A 201 13.47 1.81 -15.67
CA THR A 201 12.20 2.38 -16.14
C THR A 201 11.03 2.20 -15.19
N ASP A 202 11.11 1.27 -14.24
CA ASP A 202 9.98 0.97 -13.35
C ASP A 202 10.41 0.44 -11.97
N LEU A 203 10.94 -0.77 -11.91
CA LEU A 203 11.27 -1.49 -10.69
C LEU A 203 12.77 -1.39 -10.42
N HIS A 204 13.14 -0.50 -9.50
CA HIS A 204 14.51 -0.07 -9.35
C HIS A 204 15.34 -0.95 -8.41
N LEU A 205 14.68 -1.72 -7.55
CA LEU A 205 15.31 -2.64 -6.60
C LEU A 205 14.36 -3.77 -6.25
N VAL A 206 14.91 -4.99 -6.14
CA VAL A 206 14.23 -6.18 -5.66
C VAL A 206 15.09 -6.86 -4.60
N ALA A 207 14.46 -7.31 -3.52
CA ALA A 207 15.07 -8.17 -2.52
C ALA A 207 14.21 -9.42 -2.29
N HIS A 208 14.87 -10.56 -2.14
CA HIS A 208 14.27 -11.82 -1.69
C HIS A 208 14.75 -12.11 -0.27
N VAL A 209 13.81 -12.37 0.64
CA VAL A 209 14.08 -12.51 2.07
C VAL A 209 13.50 -13.82 2.58
N VAL A 210 14.30 -14.58 3.34
CA VAL A 210 13.91 -15.83 3.99
C VAL A 210 14.32 -15.76 5.44
N ASP A 211 13.37 -15.97 6.36
CA ASP A 211 13.59 -15.96 7.81
C ASP A 211 14.29 -14.67 8.30
N ALA A 212 13.87 -13.52 7.74
CA ALA A 212 14.44 -12.18 7.98
C ALA A 212 15.91 -12.00 7.51
N GLU A 213 16.46 -12.96 6.74
CA GLU A 213 17.74 -12.84 6.08
C GLU A 213 17.57 -12.53 4.60
N VAL A 214 18.25 -11.49 4.12
CA VAL A 214 18.29 -11.13 2.69
C VAL A 214 19.08 -12.20 1.96
N ARG A 215 18.44 -12.93 1.04
CA ARG A 215 19.07 -13.97 0.21
C ARG A 215 19.52 -13.43 -1.14
N ALA A 216 18.72 -12.55 -1.73
CA ALA A 216 19.09 -11.81 -2.94
C ALA A 216 18.72 -10.35 -2.76
N MET A 217 19.55 -9.45 -3.28
CA MET A 217 19.20 -8.03 -3.39
C MET A 217 19.90 -7.44 -4.60
N VAL A 218 19.09 -6.97 -5.55
CA VAL A 218 19.53 -6.45 -6.84
C VAL A 218 18.90 -5.08 -7.05
N ASP A 219 19.65 -4.15 -7.64
CA ASP A 219 19.15 -2.80 -7.94
C ASP A 219 19.81 -2.18 -9.17
N CYS A 220 19.15 -1.16 -9.74
CA CYS A 220 19.71 -0.31 -10.80
C CYS A 220 19.82 1.15 -10.34
N LEU A 221 19.92 1.42 -9.03
CA LEU A 221 19.91 2.77 -8.46
C LEU A 221 21.11 3.63 -8.92
N GLY A 222 22.17 2.99 -9.43
CA GLY A 222 23.33 3.66 -10.02
C GLY A 222 23.14 4.09 -11.49
N ASP A 223 22.00 3.79 -12.11
CA ASP A 223 21.72 4.18 -13.50
C ASP A 223 21.69 5.72 -13.62
N PRO A 224 22.39 6.31 -14.62
CA PRO A 224 22.44 7.76 -14.81
C PRO A 224 21.08 8.42 -14.97
N SER A 225 20.08 7.74 -15.55
CA SER A 225 18.72 8.25 -15.72
C SER A 225 18.01 8.51 -14.38
N LEU A 226 18.45 7.84 -13.31
CA LEU A 226 17.91 7.98 -11.95
C LEU A 226 18.64 9.04 -11.12
N ALA A 227 19.73 9.62 -11.62
CA ALA A 227 20.49 10.65 -10.92
C ALA A 227 19.65 11.81 -10.32
N PRO A 228 18.55 12.28 -10.95
CA PRO A 228 17.68 13.30 -10.34
C PRO A 228 17.10 12.93 -8.97
N PHE A 229 16.91 11.64 -8.68
CA PHE A 229 16.35 11.15 -7.40
C PHE A 229 17.40 11.07 -6.26
N PHE A 230 18.68 11.29 -6.56
CA PHE A 230 19.80 11.19 -5.62
C PHE A 230 20.45 12.54 -5.27
N ARG A 231 19.71 13.65 -5.41
CA ARG A 231 20.22 15.01 -5.09
C ARG A 231 20.47 15.24 -3.60
N GLN A 232 19.82 14.49 -2.72
CA GLN A 232 19.86 14.69 -1.27
C GLN A 232 20.41 13.48 -0.49
N ILE A 233 20.70 12.38 -1.18
CA ILE A 233 21.20 11.14 -0.60
C ILE A 233 21.99 10.37 -1.66
N THR A 234 23.08 9.73 -1.26
CA THR A 234 23.88 8.91 -2.18
C THR A 234 23.21 7.56 -2.45
N VAL A 235 23.51 6.97 -3.61
CA VAL A 235 23.07 5.61 -3.96
C VAL A 235 23.45 4.61 -2.86
N ASP A 236 24.70 4.65 -2.37
CA ASP A 236 25.17 3.73 -1.33
C ASP A 236 24.45 3.91 0.02
N ALA A 237 24.13 5.15 0.40
CA ALA A 237 23.35 5.40 1.61
C ALA A 237 21.93 4.85 1.48
N ARG A 238 21.32 5.02 0.29
CA ARG A 238 20.00 4.45 -0.03
C ARG A 238 20.01 2.92 0.01
N ARG A 239 21.01 2.28 -0.58
CA ARG A 239 21.19 0.81 -0.55
C ARG A 239 21.30 0.27 0.87
N ARG A 240 22.15 0.89 1.71
CA ARG A 240 22.32 0.48 3.12
C ARG A 240 21.02 0.57 3.89
N PHE A 241 20.24 1.63 3.69
CA PHE A 241 18.92 1.73 4.32
C PHE A 241 17.99 0.61 3.87
N TYR A 242 17.83 0.42 2.55
CA TYR A 242 16.91 -0.60 2.05
C TYR A 242 17.31 -2.00 2.52
N HIS A 243 18.60 -2.31 2.57
CA HIS A 243 19.07 -3.59 3.10
C HIS A 243 18.57 -3.85 4.53
N GLY A 244 18.62 -2.85 5.42
CA GLY A 244 18.06 -2.99 6.78
C GLY A 244 16.53 -3.03 6.77
N PHE A 245 15.90 -2.11 6.05
CA PHE A 245 14.45 -1.96 6.02
C PHE A 245 13.73 -3.22 5.50
N VAL A 246 14.25 -3.87 4.45
CA VAL A 246 13.62 -5.08 3.89
C VAL A 246 13.60 -6.25 4.88
N GLN A 247 14.55 -6.32 5.81
CA GLN A 247 14.58 -7.34 6.87
C GLN A 247 13.50 -7.09 7.93
N GLU A 248 13.18 -5.82 8.19
CA GLU A 248 12.17 -5.43 9.19
C GLU A 248 10.73 -5.59 8.68
N LEU A 249 10.52 -5.59 7.35
CA LEU A 249 9.20 -5.69 6.74
C LEU A 249 8.43 -6.96 7.10
N GLY A 250 9.10 -8.11 7.30
CA GLY A 250 8.43 -9.33 7.76
C GLY A 250 7.77 -9.18 9.15
N ALA A 251 8.44 -8.46 10.06
CA ALA A 251 7.88 -8.17 11.38
C ALA A 251 6.72 -7.18 11.31
N LEU A 252 6.79 -6.19 10.40
CA LEU A 252 5.68 -5.27 10.13
C LEU A 252 4.47 -6.02 9.56
N ALA A 253 4.66 -6.85 8.52
CA ALA A 253 3.61 -7.65 7.92
C ALA A 253 2.93 -8.54 8.98
N THR A 254 3.71 -9.15 9.89
CA THR A 254 3.17 -9.94 11.01
C THR A 254 2.31 -9.10 11.96
N LYS A 255 2.71 -7.87 12.28
CA LYS A 255 1.92 -6.96 13.13
C LYS A 255 0.62 -6.54 12.43
N LEU A 256 0.70 -6.16 11.16
CA LEU A 256 -0.47 -5.81 10.35
C LEU A 256 -1.42 -7.00 10.24
N ASN A 257 -0.89 -8.20 10.01
CA ASN A 257 -1.69 -9.42 9.92
C ASN A 257 -2.52 -9.67 11.19
N ARG A 258 -1.93 -9.49 12.37
CA ARG A 258 -2.66 -9.61 13.66
C ARG A 258 -3.75 -8.56 13.83
N ALA A 259 -3.56 -7.36 13.28
CA ALA A 259 -4.53 -6.28 13.38
C ALA A 259 -5.68 -6.44 12.37
N VAL A 260 -5.37 -6.91 11.16
CA VAL A 260 -6.29 -6.97 10.02
C VAL A 260 -7.13 -8.26 10.03
N SER A 261 -6.54 -9.39 10.43
CA SER A 261 -7.18 -10.72 10.38
C SER A 261 -8.55 -10.79 11.09
N PRO A 262 -8.78 -10.19 12.28
CA PRO A 262 -10.09 -10.24 12.92
C PRO A 262 -11.24 -9.56 12.16
N VAL A 263 -10.92 -8.69 11.19
CA VAL A 263 -11.90 -7.85 10.48
C VAL A 263 -12.05 -8.25 9.02
N VAL A 264 -10.90 -8.44 8.36
CA VAL A 264 -10.81 -8.70 6.91
C VAL A 264 -10.67 -10.19 6.63
N GLY A 265 -10.15 -10.97 7.58
CA GLY A 265 -9.85 -12.39 7.38
C GLY A 265 -8.56 -12.61 6.60
N GLY A 266 -8.14 -13.87 6.51
CA GLY A 266 -6.94 -14.28 5.79
C GLY A 266 -5.63 -13.77 6.34
N LEU A 267 -4.55 -14.17 5.66
CA LEU A 267 -3.20 -13.68 5.91
C LEU A 267 -2.82 -12.56 4.94
N VAL A 268 -1.99 -11.60 5.38
CA VAL A 268 -1.45 -10.55 4.51
C VAL A 268 -0.59 -11.16 3.40
N GLU A 269 -0.97 -10.90 2.15
CA GLU A 269 -0.27 -11.38 0.95
C GLU A 269 0.56 -10.28 0.30
N ARG A 270 0.02 -9.06 0.28
CA ARG A 270 0.67 -7.89 -0.31
C ARG A 270 0.51 -6.67 0.57
N LEU A 271 1.59 -5.91 0.71
CA LEU A 271 1.60 -4.59 1.32
C LEU A 271 2.26 -3.61 0.34
N VAL A 272 1.62 -2.46 0.12
CA VAL A 272 2.21 -1.35 -0.64
C VAL A 272 2.32 -0.14 0.26
N LEU A 273 3.51 0.44 0.31
CA LEU A 273 3.81 1.71 0.95
C LEU A 273 4.16 2.72 -0.13
N ASP A 274 3.17 3.49 -0.53
CA ASP A 274 3.30 4.53 -1.53
C ASP A 274 3.80 5.81 -0.85
N VAL A 275 4.87 6.40 -1.39
CA VAL A 275 5.54 7.59 -0.88
C VAL A 275 5.58 8.65 -1.95
N GLU A 276 5.73 9.93 -1.61
CA GLU A 276 5.66 11.02 -2.60
C GLU A 276 6.60 10.87 -3.82
N MET A 277 7.71 10.14 -3.67
CA MET A 277 8.65 9.87 -4.76
C MET A 277 8.51 8.49 -5.40
N GLY A 278 7.72 7.55 -4.90
CA GLY A 278 7.68 6.18 -5.43
C GLY A 278 6.95 5.22 -4.51
N ALA A 279 7.32 3.93 -4.47
CA ALA A 279 6.66 2.97 -3.61
C ALA A 279 7.56 1.80 -3.20
N ILE A 280 7.20 1.18 -2.08
CA ILE A 280 7.79 -0.05 -1.58
C ILE A 280 6.70 -1.12 -1.53
N TYR A 281 7.01 -2.28 -2.11
CA TYR A 281 6.10 -3.41 -2.20
C TYR A 281 6.62 -4.55 -1.33
N TYR A 282 5.73 -5.26 -0.67
CA TYR A 282 6.00 -6.52 0.00
C TYR A 282 5.03 -7.56 -0.58
N TYR A 283 5.56 -8.72 -0.96
CA TYR A 283 4.79 -9.85 -1.45
C TYR A 283 5.20 -11.11 -0.70
N ARG A 284 4.24 -11.73 -0.02
CA ARG A 284 4.45 -13.00 0.67
C ARG A 284 4.50 -14.15 -0.35
N LEU A 285 5.54 -14.98 -0.29
CA LEU A 285 5.63 -16.19 -1.11
C LEU A 285 5.20 -17.43 -0.31
N ARG A 286 5.65 -17.54 0.94
CA ARG A 286 5.22 -18.56 1.91
C ARG A 286 5.54 -18.10 3.33
N ALA A 287 5.27 -18.94 4.32
CA ALA A 287 5.67 -18.66 5.70
C ALA A 287 7.18 -18.39 5.79
N GLY A 288 7.55 -17.22 6.30
CA GLY A 288 8.95 -16.80 6.47
C GLY A 288 9.66 -16.34 5.19
N GLU A 289 9.01 -16.39 4.02
CA GLU A 289 9.63 -16.00 2.74
C GLU A 289 8.79 -14.96 2.00
N TYR A 290 9.46 -13.91 1.52
CA TYR A 290 8.81 -12.80 0.83
C TYR A 290 9.75 -12.09 -0.13
N LEU A 291 9.15 -11.37 -1.08
CA LEU A 291 9.83 -10.40 -1.93
C LEU A 291 9.56 -8.98 -1.44
N VAL A 292 10.54 -8.11 -1.66
CA VAL A 292 10.40 -6.66 -1.50
C VAL A 292 10.81 -5.99 -2.80
N GLY A 293 9.96 -5.12 -3.32
CA GLY A 293 10.25 -4.29 -4.49
C GLY A 293 10.31 -2.82 -4.10
N VAL A 294 11.09 -2.03 -4.84
CA VAL A 294 11.09 -0.57 -4.69
C VAL A 294 11.07 0.10 -6.04
N THR A 295 10.20 1.09 -6.18
CA THR A 295 10.34 2.14 -7.19
C THR A 295 10.59 3.48 -6.52
N ILE A 296 11.40 4.32 -7.16
CA ILE A 296 11.75 5.68 -6.71
C ILE A 296 11.21 6.75 -7.68
N ASP A 297 10.27 6.38 -8.55
CA ASP A 297 9.55 7.31 -9.41
C ASP A 297 8.03 7.09 -9.26
N GLN A 298 7.34 8.12 -8.78
CA GLN A 298 5.90 8.07 -8.55
C GLN A 298 5.09 7.81 -9.82
N ALA A 299 5.60 8.22 -10.99
CA ALA A 299 4.95 7.95 -12.26
C ALA A 299 5.04 6.47 -12.67
N ARG A 300 5.87 5.68 -11.99
CA ARG A 300 6.14 4.27 -12.30
C ARG A 300 5.54 3.29 -11.30
N VAL A 301 4.83 3.78 -10.27
CA VAL A 301 4.28 2.96 -9.19
C VAL A 301 3.41 1.82 -9.70
N ARG A 302 2.54 2.07 -10.68
CA ARG A 302 1.71 1.00 -11.25
C ARG A 302 2.53 -0.05 -12.01
N ALA A 303 3.41 0.39 -12.91
CA ALA A 303 4.23 -0.51 -13.71
C ALA A 303 5.19 -1.37 -12.86
N ALA A 304 5.75 -0.78 -11.80
CA ALA A 304 6.60 -1.50 -10.85
C ALA A 304 5.81 -2.54 -10.04
N ASP A 305 4.55 -2.24 -9.69
CA ASP A 305 3.67 -3.17 -9.00
C ASP A 305 3.26 -4.35 -9.88
N ASP A 306 2.86 -4.09 -11.13
CA ASP A 306 2.55 -5.13 -12.13
C ASP A 306 3.75 -6.08 -12.30
N ARG A 307 4.97 -5.53 -12.36
CA ARG A 307 6.20 -6.32 -12.45
C ARG A 307 6.49 -7.13 -11.19
N MET A 308 6.30 -6.53 -10.01
CA MET A 308 6.49 -7.21 -8.74
C MET A 308 5.52 -8.37 -8.55
N SER A 309 4.26 -8.21 -8.97
CA SER A 309 3.30 -9.31 -8.98
C SER A 309 3.75 -10.43 -9.91
N ALA A 310 4.12 -10.12 -11.16
CA ALA A 310 4.55 -11.16 -12.09
C ALA A 310 5.75 -11.96 -11.54
N LEU A 311 6.70 -11.28 -10.90
CA LEU A 311 7.82 -11.92 -10.22
C LEU A 311 7.38 -12.76 -9.00
N ALA A 312 6.44 -12.25 -8.21
CA ALA A 312 5.90 -12.98 -7.06
C ALA A 312 5.15 -14.24 -7.51
N GLU A 313 4.38 -14.18 -8.60
CA GLU A 313 3.70 -15.33 -9.18
C GLU A 313 4.69 -16.38 -9.70
N GLU A 314 5.76 -15.95 -10.38
CA GLU A 314 6.84 -16.84 -10.84
C GLU A 314 7.52 -17.58 -9.68
N LEU A 315 7.79 -16.86 -8.59
CA LEU A 315 8.57 -17.39 -7.46
C LEU A 315 7.73 -18.04 -6.37
N THR A 316 6.41 -17.84 -6.38
CA THR A 316 5.51 -18.52 -5.46
C THR A 316 5.49 -20.00 -5.83
N PRO A 317 5.88 -20.90 -4.91
CA PRO A 317 5.81 -22.32 -5.20
C PRO A 317 4.37 -22.70 -5.50
N THR A 318 4.09 -23.18 -6.72
CA THR A 318 2.87 -23.96 -6.94
C THR A 318 2.94 -25.17 -6.01
N GLY A 319 1.97 -25.30 -5.11
CA GLY A 319 1.93 -26.40 -4.15
C GLY A 319 2.02 -27.79 -4.82
N PRO A 320 2.27 -28.85 -4.04
CA PRO A 320 2.34 -30.22 -4.54
C PRO A 320 1.08 -30.67 -5.29
#